data_AF-A0AA42T6Z3-F1
#
_entry.id   AF-A0AA42T6Z3-F1
#
_cell.length_a   1.000
_cell.length_b   1.000
_cell.length_c   1.000
_cell.angle_alpha   90.00
_cell.angle_beta   90.00
_cell.angle_gamma   90.00
#
_symmetry.space_group_name_H-M   'P 1'
#
loop_
_entity.id
_entity.type
_entity.pdbx_description
1 polymer ?
#
loop_
_entity_poly.entity_id
_entity_poly.type
_entity_poly.pdbx_seq_one_letter_code
_entity_poly.pdbx_strand_id
1 'polypeptide(L)'
;MSQIEKFHVVVIGAGFAGIGAAIKLQQAGFSDIVVLEKANEIGGVWRANTYPGCACDVPSALYSFSFAPNPNWSRVFAPQAEIKDYIQDVAKKFDVEKYVRFGYEMIESAWDDQAKHWVVKTSQGDLHARFVIMAGGPMHEPVIPKIKGLDTFKGACFHSAEWQHNVDLTDKKVAVIGAGASAIQFVPAIQPKVQKLTLIQRTPQWVLPKMDQSLPKAAQLLFKALPITQRLTRYSVYGIFESLNSSMHHPKLIKQIERVAKLNIRLGVKDAALREKLIPNFTIGCKRVLQSNNWYPALAQSNVDVLRCGVQEARGNTLIASDGSQHEVDAIIFGTGFEISNPPVAKQIRNKDGKTMDEVWQGSAKGYLGTVVEGCPNAFVMFGPNIAVSSSALIIIEAQLAYILDALQKAKAQDISTIEIRSDILANYNDEVQTALKDTVWNTGGCSSYFIDANGRNSTLWPWTTFEMRSRLASCNLNDYQLSFQNQAAIKTAKKAS
;
A
#
# COMPACT_ATOMS: atom_id res chain seq x y z
N MET A 1 10.10 5.42 39.74
CA MET A 1 9.95 6.12 38.45
C MET A 1 10.40 5.14 37.39
N SER A 2 9.52 4.74 36.47
CA SER A 2 9.92 3.90 35.33
C SER A 2 10.96 4.65 34.50
N GLN A 3 12.04 3.97 34.12
CA GLN A 3 13.09 4.55 33.29
C GLN A 3 12.50 4.88 31.91
N ILE A 4 12.60 6.14 31.48
CA ILE A 4 12.11 6.57 30.16
C ILE A 4 12.97 5.89 29.09
N GLU A 5 12.34 5.06 28.25
CA GLU A 5 13.02 4.38 27.15
C GLU A 5 13.32 5.36 26.01
N LYS A 6 14.60 5.44 25.61
CA LYS A 6 15.08 6.37 24.58
C LYS A 6 15.76 5.58 23.45
N PHE A 7 15.41 5.92 22.23
CA PHE A 7 15.96 5.33 21.02
C PHE A 7 16.51 6.38 20.07
N HIS A 8 17.46 5.98 19.22
CA HIS A 8 17.89 6.84 18.12
C HIS A 8 16.82 6.86 17.03
N VAL A 9 16.27 5.70 16.68
CA VAL A 9 15.20 5.56 15.68
C VAL A 9 14.10 4.65 16.20
N VAL A 10 12.86 5.14 16.17
CA VAL A 10 11.65 4.30 16.29
C VAL A 10 11.06 4.08 14.90
N VAL A 11 10.73 2.84 14.57
CA VAL A 11 10.05 2.45 13.34
C VAL A 11 8.66 1.91 13.70
N ILE A 12 7.62 2.37 13.02
CA ILE A 12 6.24 1.97 13.30
C ILE A 12 5.74 1.01 12.23
N GLY A 13 5.49 -0.24 12.59
CA GLY A 13 5.00 -1.33 11.73
C GLY A 13 6.09 -2.31 11.31
N ALA A 14 5.81 -3.62 11.40
CA ALA A 14 6.71 -4.71 11.00
C ALA A 14 6.25 -5.39 9.69
N GLY A 15 5.82 -4.58 8.73
CA GLY A 15 5.69 -5.00 7.33
C GLY A 15 7.01 -4.91 6.56
N PHE A 16 6.95 -5.04 5.23
CA PHE A 16 8.12 -4.89 4.36
C PHE A 16 8.87 -3.58 4.57
N ALA A 17 8.17 -2.45 4.74
CA ALA A 17 8.82 -1.15 4.94
C ALA A 17 9.62 -1.11 6.26
N GLY A 18 9.03 -1.56 7.37
CA GLY A 18 9.69 -1.51 8.68
C GLY A 18 10.79 -2.55 8.85
N ILE A 19 10.60 -3.78 8.35
CA ILE A 19 11.67 -4.79 8.33
C ILE A 19 12.82 -4.34 7.42
N GLY A 20 12.51 -3.76 6.26
CA GLY A 20 13.51 -3.13 5.39
C GLY A 20 14.27 -2.02 6.11
N ALA A 21 13.58 -1.16 6.87
CA ALA A 21 14.20 -0.11 7.67
C ALA A 21 15.15 -0.68 8.72
N ALA A 22 14.71 -1.66 9.52
CA ALA A 22 15.55 -2.29 10.53
C ALA A 22 16.83 -2.89 9.94
N ILE A 23 16.72 -3.57 8.78
CA ILE A 23 17.89 -4.14 8.07
C ILE A 23 18.85 -3.04 7.64
N LYS A 24 18.35 -1.97 7.02
CA LYS A 24 19.19 -0.88 6.51
C LYS A 24 19.82 -0.06 7.63
N LEU A 25 19.09 0.20 8.70
CA LEU A 25 19.60 0.87 9.90
C LEU A 25 20.71 0.04 10.56
N GLN A 26 20.50 -1.26 10.76
CA GLN A 26 21.53 -2.15 11.32
C GLN A 26 22.77 -2.19 10.42
N GLN A 27 22.60 -2.33 9.09
CA GLN A 27 23.72 -2.34 8.13
C GLN A 27 24.54 -1.05 8.15
N ALA A 28 23.90 0.08 8.47
CA ALA A 28 24.56 1.38 8.61
C ALA A 28 25.13 1.66 10.01
N GLY A 29 25.08 0.68 10.92
CA GLY A 29 25.66 0.79 12.26
C GLY A 29 24.81 1.58 13.25
N PHE A 30 23.49 1.68 13.03
CA PHE A 30 22.55 2.12 14.07
C PHE A 30 22.16 0.93 14.93
N SER A 31 22.43 1.01 16.25
CA SER A 31 22.11 -0.03 17.24
C SER A 31 20.88 0.30 18.08
N ASP A 32 20.64 1.58 18.36
CA ASP A 32 19.57 2.04 19.25
C ASP A 32 18.27 2.22 18.46
N ILE A 33 17.75 1.10 17.95
CA ILE A 33 16.56 1.05 17.11
C ILE A 33 15.50 0.15 17.73
N VAL A 34 14.23 0.49 17.50
CA VAL A 34 13.09 -0.36 17.85
C VAL A 34 12.03 -0.27 16.76
N VAL A 35 11.43 -1.42 16.43
CA VAL A 35 10.29 -1.54 15.52
C VAL A 35 9.06 -1.90 16.36
N LEU A 36 8.02 -1.09 16.31
CA LEU A 36 6.78 -1.32 17.05
C LEU A 36 5.72 -1.93 16.12
N GLU A 37 5.18 -3.09 16.47
CA GLU A 37 4.14 -3.77 15.71
C GLU A 37 2.94 -4.06 16.62
N LYS A 38 1.74 -3.68 16.16
CA LYS A 38 0.50 -3.90 16.92
C LYS A 38 0.08 -5.37 16.92
N ALA A 39 0.38 -6.09 15.85
CA ALA A 39 0.15 -7.52 15.76
C ALA A 39 1.19 -8.33 16.56
N ASN A 40 0.97 -9.65 16.61
CA ASN A 40 1.84 -10.61 17.26
C ASN A 40 2.87 -11.27 16.33
N GLU A 41 2.96 -10.83 15.07
CA GLU A 41 3.85 -11.42 14.07
C GLU A 41 4.20 -10.44 12.94
N ILE A 42 5.34 -10.66 12.31
CA ILE A 42 5.83 -9.91 11.14
C ILE A 42 4.96 -10.26 9.91
N GLY A 43 4.70 -9.26 9.06
CA GLY A 43 4.15 -9.49 7.72
C GLY A 43 3.26 -8.39 7.16
N GLY A 44 2.78 -7.46 8.00
CA GLY A 44 1.94 -6.34 7.57
C GLY A 44 0.68 -6.79 6.81
N VAL A 45 0.48 -6.29 5.59
CA VAL A 45 -0.69 -6.68 4.77
C VAL A 45 -0.74 -8.17 4.44
N TRP A 46 0.41 -8.83 4.33
CA TRP A 46 0.47 -10.29 4.08
C TRP A 46 0.22 -11.10 5.33
N ARG A 47 0.26 -10.48 6.51
CA ARG A 47 -0.25 -11.07 7.75
C ARG A 47 -1.76 -10.91 7.85
N ALA A 48 -2.25 -9.71 7.58
CA ALA A 48 -3.65 -9.34 7.78
C ALA A 48 -4.60 -10.04 6.80
N ASN A 49 -4.27 -10.01 5.50
CA ASN A 49 -5.16 -10.49 4.45
C ASN A 49 -4.98 -12.00 4.25
N THR A 50 -5.94 -12.80 4.71
CA THR A 50 -5.88 -14.28 4.64
C THR A 50 -7.05 -14.89 3.88
N TYR A 51 -7.76 -14.08 3.10
CA TYR A 51 -8.88 -14.54 2.26
C TYR A 51 -8.41 -15.54 1.19
N PRO A 52 -9.29 -16.48 0.76
CA PRO A 52 -8.91 -17.51 -0.20
C PRO A 52 -8.53 -16.88 -1.55
N GLY A 53 -7.44 -17.36 -2.13
CA GLY A 53 -6.90 -16.83 -3.39
C GLY A 53 -6.05 -15.57 -3.24
N CYS A 54 -5.81 -15.08 -2.01
CA CYS A 54 -4.95 -13.92 -1.77
C CYS A 54 -3.55 -14.13 -2.37
N ALA A 55 -3.16 -13.25 -3.30
CA ALA A 55 -1.88 -13.33 -4.01
C ALA A 55 -1.43 -11.95 -4.49
N CYS A 56 -0.13 -11.81 -4.78
CA CYS A 56 0.39 -10.60 -5.37
C CYS A 56 -0.09 -10.39 -6.81
N ASP A 57 -0.22 -9.13 -7.20
CA ASP A 57 -0.48 -8.68 -8.57
C ASP A 57 0.80 -8.21 -9.29
N VAL A 58 1.94 -8.27 -8.61
CA VAL A 58 3.29 -8.06 -9.14
C VAL A 58 4.02 -9.39 -9.19
N PRO A 59 4.77 -9.71 -10.27
CA PRO A 59 5.51 -10.95 -10.33
C PRO A 59 6.53 -11.09 -9.20
N SER A 60 6.67 -12.29 -8.63
CA SER A 60 7.50 -12.62 -7.47
C SER A 60 8.98 -12.25 -7.63
N ALA A 61 9.48 -12.29 -8.87
CA ALA A 61 10.83 -11.83 -9.21
C ALA A 61 11.07 -10.35 -8.86
N LEU A 62 10.02 -9.52 -8.91
CA LEU A 62 10.06 -8.09 -8.59
C LEU A 62 9.44 -7.76 -7.22
N TYR A 63 8.60 -8.64 -6.67
CA TYR A 63 8.01 -8.51 -5.33
C TYR A 63 8.86 -9.22 -4.25
N SER A 64 10.12 -8.80 -4.16
CA SER A 64 11.09 -9.21 -3.14
C SER A 64 12.13 -8.11 -2.97
N PHE A 65 12.79 -8.04 -1.82
CA PHE A 65 13.91 -7.13 -1.63
C PHE A 65 15.02 -7.46 -2.62
N SER A 66 15.56 -6.43 -3.27
CA SER A 66 16.65 -6.56 -4.25
C SER A 66 17.93 -7.14 -3.63
N PHE A 67 18.14 -6.89 -2.33
CA PHE A 67 19.25 -7.43 -1.55
C PHE A 67 18.98 -8.83 -0.95
N ALA A 68 17.77 -9.36 -1.08
CA ALA A 68 17.40 -10.68 -0.58
C ALA A 68 16.42 -11.39 -1.54
N PRO A 69 16.81 -11.67 -2.79
CA PRO A 69 15.93 -12.36 -3.73
C PRO A 69 15.63 -13.79 -3.27
N ASN A 70 14.43 -14.29 -3.58
CA ASN A 70 14.01 -15.65 -3.23
C ASN A 70 13.97 -16.54 -4.49
N PRO A 71 14.91 -17.49 -4.67
CA PRO A 71 14.92 -18.39 -5.82
C PRO A 71 13.88 -19.52 -5.72
N ASN A 72 13.21 -19.66 -4.57
CA ASN A 72 12.25 -20.74 -4.30
C ASN A 72 10.81 -20.39 -4.65
N TRP A 73 10.55 -19.21 -5.23
CA TRP A 73 9.18 -18.81 -5.57
C TRP A 73 8.46 -19.93 -6.35
N SER A 74 7.30 -20.33 -5.85
CA SER A 74 6.54 -21.44 -6.41
C SER A 74 5.87 -21.09 -7.75
N ARG A 75 5.56 -19.80 -7.95
CA ARG A 75 4.83 -19.28 -9.11
C ARG A 75 5.30 -17.89 -9.51
N VAL A 76 4.93 -17.47 -10.73
CA VAL A 76 5.18 -16.11 -11.22
C VAL A 76 4.52 -15.06 -10.33
N PHE A 77 3.32 -15.33 -9.79
CA PHE A 77 2.68 -14.47 -8.79
C PHE A 77 2.48 -15.26 -7.49
N ALA A 78 3.30 -14.99 -6.49
CA ALA A 78 3.29 -15.72 -5.23
C ALA A 78 1.96 -15.55 -4.46
N PRO A 79 1.42 -16.63 -3.88
CA PRO A 79 0.31 -16.56 -2.94
C PRO A 79 0.74 -15.88 -1.64
N GLN A 80 -0.24 -15.36 -0.89
CA GLN A 80 0.00 -14.60 0.32
C GLN A 80 0.86 -15.34 1.35
N ALA A 81 0.58 -16.62 1.62
CA ALA A 81 1.33 -17.40 2.61
C ALA A 81 2.83 -17.43 2.29
N GLU A 82 3.18 -17.67 1.02
CA GLU A 82 4.58 -17.72 0.58
C GLU A 82 5.29 -16.36 0.72
N ILE A 83 4.56 -15.25 0.54
CA ILE A 83 5.11 -13.90 0.72
C ILE A 83 5.30 -13.57 2.21
N LYS A 84 4.37 -14.00 3.06
CA LYS A 84 4.47 -13.88 4.52
C LYS A 84 5.69 -14.66 5.03
N ASP A 85 5.84 -15.92 4.60
CA ASP A 85 6.98 -16.76 4.97
C ASP A 85 8.29 -16.10 4.51
N TYR A 86 8.34 -15.59 3.28
CA TYR A 86 9.51 -14.89 2.76
C TYR A 86 9.95 -13.70 3.62
N ILE A 87 9.04 -12.82 4.04
CA ILE A 87 9.44 -11.65 4.84
C ILE A 87 9.88 -12.04 6.26
N GLN A 88 9.30 -13.11 6.83
CA GLN A 88 9.73 -13.68 8.11
C GLN A 88 11.13 -14.31 7.98
N ASP A 89 11.38 -15.10 6.93
CA ASP A 89 12.68 -15.68 6.63
C ASP A 89 13.76 -14.60 6.42
N VAL A 90 13.41 -13.50 5.75
CA VAL A 90 14.31 -12.36 5.59
C VAL A 90 14.60 -11.70 6.95
N ALA A 91 13.59 -11.45 7.78
CA ALA A 91 13.80 -10.85 9.10
C ALA A 91 14.75 -11.71 9.96
N LYS A 92 14.58 -13.04 9.94
CA LYS A 92 15.45 -14.00 10.61
C LYS A 92 16.87 -14.03 10.00
N LYS A 93 16.98 -14.07 8.67
CA LYS A 93 18.26 -14.11 7.95
C LYS A 93 19.16 -12.91 8.28
N PHE A 94 18.57 -11.73 8.46
CA PHE A 94 19.30 -10.51 8.80
C PHE A 94 19.32 -10.22 10.31
N ASP A 95 18.79 -11.12 11.14
CA ASP A 95 18.75 -10.99 12.60
C ASP A 95 18.16 -9.66 13.08
N VAL A 96 17.04 -9.23 12.46
CA VAL A 96 16.36 -7.96 12.81
C VAL A 96 15.08 -8.15 13.62
N GLU A 97 14.62 -9.38 13.78
CA GLU A 97 13.45 -9.70 14.61
C GLU A 97 13.65 -9.25 16.07
N LYS A 98 14.89 -9.26 16.56
CA LYS A 98 15.27 -8.75 17.89
C LYS A 98 14.93 -7.27 18.14
N TYR A 99 14.75 -6.47 17.09
CA TYR A 99 14.34 -5.07 17.22
C TYR A 99 12.82 -4.91 17.27
N VAL A 100 12.04 -5.96 16.98
CA VAL A 100 10.58 -5.89 16.89
C VAL A 100 9.95 -6.12 18.25
N ARG A 101 9.08 -5.20 18.66
CA ARG A 101 8.19 -5.33 19.80
C ARG A 101 6.76 -5.52 19.32
N PHE A 102 6.21 -6.70 19.57
CA PHE A 102 4.86 -7.08 19.23
C PHE A 102 3.84 -6.63 20.29
N GLY A 103 2.59 -6.38 19.88
CA GLY A 103 1.54 -5.87 20.77
C GLY A 103 1.71 -4.40 21.18
N TYR A 104 2.60 -3.67 20.50
CA TYR A 104 2.81 -2.22 20.68
C TYR A 104 2.09 -1.48 19.57
N GLU A 105 0.88 -1.03 19.84
CA GLU A 105 0.15 -0.13 18.94
C GLU A 105 0.57 1.32 19.23
N MET A 106 1.04 2.04 18.21
CA MET A 106 1.23 3.48 18.31
C MET A 106 -0.13 4.17 18.27
N ILE A 107 -0.43 4.92 19.32
CA ILE A 107 -1.66 5.71 19.44
C ILE A 107 -1.42 7.11 18.87
N GLU A 108 -0.28 7.71 19.23
CA GLU A 108 0.09 9.07 18.85
C GLU A 108 1.62 9.22 18.85
N SER A 109 2.15 10.08 17.98
CA SER A 109 3.54 10.51 17.97
C SER A 109 3.61 12.02 17.85
N ALA A 110 4.24 12.69 18.80
CA ALA A 110 4.31 14.16 18.86
C ALA A 110 5.74 14.65 18.99
N TRP A 111 6.06 15.75 18.30
CA TRP A 111 7.36 16.41 18.41
C TRP A 111 7.43 17.25 19.69
N ASP A 112 8.50 17.06 20.47
CA ASP A 112 8.88 17.95 21.58
C ASP A 112 9.96 18.92 21.09
N ASP A 113 9.59 20.18 20.91
CA ASP A 113 10.52 21.19 20.41
C ASP A 113 11.59 21.61 21.43
N GLN A 114 11.35 21.46 22.73
CA GLN A 114 12.35 21.77 23.74
C GLN A 114 13.39 20.65 23.83
N ALA A 115 12.92 19.40 23.86
CA ALA A 115 13.79 18.23 23.99
C ALA A 115 14.39 17.75 22.65
N LYS A 116 13.92 18.29 21.51
CA LYS A 116 14.34 17.94 20.14
C LYS A 116 14.24 16.44 19.85
N HIS A 117 13.14 15.83 20.29
CA HIS A 117 12.82 14.44 20.02
C HIS A 117 11.31 14.23 19.83
N TRP A 118 10.94 13.05 19.37
CA TRP A 118 9.57 12.57 19.34
C TRP A 118 9.20 11.84 20.62
N VAL A 119 7.98 12.05 21.10
CA VAL A 119 7.31 11.24 22.11
C VAL A 119 6.29 10.36 21.40
N VAL A 120 6.52 9.05 21.44
CA VAL A 120 5.67 8.02 20.81
C VAL A 120 4.86 7.33 21.91
N LYS A 121 3.56 7.64 21.96
CA LYS A 121 2.61 7.03 22.88
C LYS A 121 2.13 5.70 22.32
N THR A 122 2.17 4.66 23.14
CA THR A 122 1.75 3.32 22.72
C THR A 122 0.78 2.68 23.71
N SER A 123 0.15 1.59 23.29
CA SER A 123 -0.68 0.74 24.17
C SER A 123 0.07 0.15 25.38
N GLN A 124 1.41 0.18 25.38
CA GLN A 124 2.27 -0.42 26.41
C GLN A 124 3.16 0.61 27.14
N GLY A 125 2.95 1.91 26.90
CA GLY A 125 3.72 3.00 27.49
C GLY A 125 4.39 3.91 26.46
N ASP A 126 5.05 4.96 26.95
CA ASP A 126 5.64 6.01 26.11
C ASP A 126 7.12 5.73 25.81
N LEU A 127 7.52 5.97 24.57
CA LEU A 127 8.91 5.86 24.10
C LEU A 127 9.36 7.21 23.54
N HIS A 128 10.65 7.51 23.68
CA HIS A 128 11.23 8.75 23.14
C HIS A 128 12.22 8.42 22.04
N ALA A 129 12.19 9.16 20.93
CA ALA A 129 13.06 8.89 19.79
C ALA A 129 13.54 10.15 19.09
N ARG A 130 14.83 10.20 18.72
CA ARG A 130 15.35 11.32 17.94
C ARG A 130 14.72 11.37 16.54
N PHE A 131 14.60 10.22 15.89
CA PHE A 131 13.97 10.06 14.57
C PHE A 131 12.83 9.04 14.64
N VAL A 132 11.80 9.26 13.83
CA VAL A 132 10.69 8.31 13.68
C VAL A 132 10.45 7.99 12.21
N ILE A 133 10.32 6.70 11.89
CA ILE A 133 9.96 6.20 10.56
C ILE A 133 8.57 5.56 10.64
N MET A 134 7.59 6.23 10.07
CA MET A 134 6.21 5.75 9.99
C MET A 134 6.09 4.74 8.85
N ALA A 135 6.08 3.45 9.17
CA ALA A 135 6.08 2.33 8.22
C ALA A 135 4.82 1.45 8.30
N GLY A 136 3.72 1.99 8.84
CA GLY A 136 2.45 1.27 9.04
C GLY A 136 1.72 0.90 7.75
N GLY A 137 2.11 1.52 6.63
CA GLY A 137 1.56 1.25 5.30
C GLY A 137 0.16 1.85 5.07
N PRO A 138 -0.21 2.11 3.81
CA PRO A 138 -1.42 2.87 3.48
C PRO A 138 -2.71 2.04 3.45
N MET A 139 -2.64 0.70 3.52
CA MET A 139 -3.79 -0.19 3.33
C MET A 139 -4.02 -1.10 4.54
N HIS A 140 -4.40 -0.50 5.67
CA HIS A 140 -4.63 -1.26 6.91
C HIS A 140 -5.95 -0.92 7.62
N GLU A 141 -6.63 0.19 7.29
CA GLU A 141 -7.97 0.50 7.79
C GLU A 141 -9.03 0.14 6.74
N PRO A 142 -9.83 -0.93 6.95
CA PRO A 142 -10.84 -1.35 5.98
C PRO A 142 -12.00 -0.35 5.92
N VAL A 143 -12.54 -0.14 4.73
CA VAL A 143 -13.72 0.72 4.54
C VAL A 143 -14.97 -0.12 4.65
N ILE A 144 -15.69 0.00 5.77
CA ILE A 144 -17.00 -0.65 5.93
C ILE A 144 -18.10 0.33 5.50
N PRO A 145 -18.90 -0.01 4.48
CA PRO A 145 -19.96 0.89 4.00
C PRO A 145 -21.05 1.04 5.07
N LYS A 146 -21.53 2.27 5.27
CA LYS A 146 -22.68 2.55 6.12
C LYS A 146 -23.96 2.10 5.42
N ILE A 147 -24.42 0.88 5.73
CA ILE A 147 -25.65 0.30 5.19
C ILE A 147 -26.71 0.31 6.29
N LYS A 148 -27.87 0.92 6.02
CA LYS A 148 -28.98 0.97 6.97
C LYS A 148 -29.48 -0.45 7.28
N GLY A 149 -29.71 -0.76 8.55
CA GLY A 149 -30.23 -2.04 9.02
C GLY A 149 -29.22 -3.19 9.05
N LEU A 150 -27.96 -2.94 8.67
CA LEU A 150 -26.88 -3.94 8.70
C LEU A 150 -26.59 -4.45 10.12
N ASP A 151 -26.81 -3.62 11.13
CA ASP A 151 -26.71 -3.93 12.57
C ASP A 151 -27.71 -5.02 13.02
N THR A 152 -28.80 -5.21 12.27
CA THR A 152 -29.82 -6.23 12.55
C THR A 152 -29.66 -7.51 11.72
N PHE A 153 -28.66 -7.56 10.83
CA PHE A 153 -28.36 -8.73 10.00
C PHE A 153 -27.88 -9.88 10.88
N LYS A 154 -28.50 -11.07 10.76
CA LYS A 154 -28.20 -12.21 11.63
C LYS A 154 -27.12 -13.14 11.09
N GLY A 155 -26.78 -13.01 9.81
CA GLY A 155 -25.77 -13.83 9.15
C GLY A 155 -24.33 -13.35 9.40
N ALA A 156 -23.36 -14.05 8.82
CA ALA A 156 -21.96 -13.65 8.90
C ALA A 156 -21.71 -12.37 8.09
N CYS A 157 -21.05 -11.37 8.65
CA CYS A 157 -20.80 -10.10 7.99
C CYS A 157 -19.37 -9.63 8.31
N PHE A 158 -18.50 -9.60 7.30
CA PHE A 158 -17.09 -9.27 7.52
C PHE A 158 -16.39 -8.68 6.29
N HIS A 159 -15.30 -7.96 6.53
CA HIS A 159 -14.45 -7.42 5.47
C HIS A 159 -13.37 -8.42 5.06
N SER A 160 -12.97 -8.40 3.78
CA SER A 160 -11.94 -9.31 3.25
C SER A 160 -10.59 -9.25 3.99
N ALA A 161 -10.25 -8.09 4.56
CA ALA A 161 -9.05 -7.89 5.37
C ALA A 161 -9.09 -8.58 6.75
N GLU A 162 -10.28 -8.98 7.21
CA GLU A 162 -10.55 -9.61 8.51
C GLU A 162 -11.31 -10.91 8.28
N TRP A 163 -10.74 -11.75 7.41
CA TRP A 163 -11.41 -12.96 6.94
C TRP A 163 -11.76 -13.91 8.10
N GLN A 164 -13.04 -14.28 8.21
CA GLN A 164 -13.53 -15.17 9.27
C GLN A 164 -13.41 -16.64 8.84
N HIS A 165 -12.31 -17.29 9.23
CA HIS A 165 -12.01 -18.69 8.87
C HIS A 165 -12.98 -19.73 9.45
N ASN A 166 -13.73 -19.37 10.49
CA ASN A 166 -14.74 -20.23 11.12
C ASN A 166 -16.10 -20.22 10.40
N VAL A 167 -16.30 -19.35 9.41
CA VAL A 167 -17.54 -19.28 8.63
C VAL A 167 -17.44 -20.20 7.44
N ASP A 168 -18.12 -21.35 7.49
CA ASP A 168 -18.34 -22.19 6.31
C ASP A 168 -19.30 -21.49 5.35
N LEU A 169 -18.92 -21.37 4.08
CA LEU A 169 -19.71 -20.75 3.01
C LEU A 169 -20.38 -21.79 2.10
N THR A 170 -20.13 -23.08 2.34
CA THR A 170 -20.68 -24.17 1.53
C THR A 170 -22.20 -24.15 1.56
N ASP A 171 -22.82 -24.23 0.38
CA ASP A 171 -24.28 -24.22 0.18
C ASP A 171 -25.01 -22.99 0.73
N LYS A 172 -24.29 -21.90 1.06
CA LYS A 172 -24.89 -20.63 1.51
C LYS A 172 -25.22 -19.68 0.37
N LYS A 173 -26.19 -18.79 0.59
CA LYS A 173 -26.41 -17.60 -0.24
C LYS A 173 -25.51 -16.48 0.26
N VAL A 174 -24.57 -16.04 -0.57
CA VAL A 174 -23.53 -15.07 -0.17
C VAL A 174 -23.63 -13.80 -1.01
N ALA A 175 -23.72 -12.64 -0.35
CA ALA A 175 -23.54 -11.35 -1.01
C ALA A 175 -22.09 -10.88 -0.89
N VAL A 176 -21.56 -10.38 -2.00
CA VAL A 176 -20.25 -9.71 -2.06
C VAL A 176 -20.47 -8.26 -2.46
N ILE A 177 -20.06 -7.34 -1.60
CA ILE A 177 -20.23 -5.90 -1.84
C ILE A 177 -18.87 -5.33 -2.24
N GLY A 178 -18.77 -4.84 -3.47
CA GLY A 178 -17.54 -4.32 -4.06
C GLY A 178 -16.83 -5.33 -4.96
N ALA A 179 -16.23 -4.81 -6.04
CA ALA A 179 -15.48 -5.58 -7.04
C ALA A 179 -14.01 -5.14 -7.12
N GLY A 180 -13.41 -4.79 -5.97
CA GLY A 180 -12.00 -4.39 -5.88
C GLY A 180 -11.03 -5.56 -6.04
N ALA A 181 -9.72 -5.29 -5.86
CA ALA A 181 -8.65 -6.27 -6.01
C ALA A 181 -8.87 -7.54 -5.16
N SER A 182 -9.32 -7.40 -3.91
CA SER A 182 -9.61 -8.54 -3.03
C SER A 182 -10.74 -9.40 -3.58
N ALA A 183 -11.86 -8.79 -3.99
CA ALA A 183 -13.03 -9.52 -4.51
C ALA A 183 -12.69 -10.33 -5.77
N ILE A 184 -11.87 -9.77 -6.65
CA ILE A 184 -11.41 -10.47 -7.87
C ILE A 184 -10.67 -11.78 -7.57
N GLN A 185 -10.07 -11.88 -6.38
CA GLN A 185 -9.33 -13.05 -5.94
C GLN A 185 -10.22 -14.03 -5.16
N PHE A 186 -10.98 -13.56 -4.16
CA PHE A 186 -11.79 -14.48 -3.33
C PHE A 186 -13.09 -14.94 -4.00
N VAL A 187 -13.72 -14.13 -4.84
CA VAL A 187 -15.00 -14.52 -5.49
C VAL A 187 -14.83 -15.80 -6.32
N PRO A 188 -13.82 -15.93 -7.21
CA PRO A 188 -13.60 -17.19 -7.93
C PRO A 188 -13.29 -18.38 -7.02
N ALA A 189 -12.74 -18.15 -5.83
CA ALA A 189 -12.40 -19.21 -4.88
C ALA A 189 -13.61 -19.70 -4.06
N ILE A 190 -14.60 -18.84 -3.81
CA ILE A 190 -15.82 -19.19 -3.06
C ILE A 190 -16.99 -19.56 -3.97
N GLN A 191 -17.06 -19.03 -5.19
CA GLN A 191 -18.17 -19.24 -6.13
C GLN A 191 -18.53 -20.74 -6.33
N PRO A 192 -17.56 -21.67 -6.47
CA PRO A 192 -17.89 -23.09 -6.65
C PRO A 192 -18.49 -23.77 -5.41
N LYS A 193 -18.40 -23.15 -4.23
CA LYS A 193 -18.82 -23.72 -2.95
C LYS A 193 -20.17 -23.21 -2.48
N VAL A 194 -20.52 -21.98 -2.83
CA VAL A 194 -21.76 -21.32 -2.38
C VAL A 194 -22.95 -21.76 -3.22
N GLN A 195 -24.14 -21.82 -2.61
CA GLN A 195 -25.38 -22.12 -3.32
C GLN A 195 -25.72 -21.00 -4.32
N LYS A 196 -25.58 -19.74 -3.89
CA LYS A 196 -25.84 -18.56 -4.71
C LYS A 196 -24.87 -17.44 -4.32
N LEU A 197 -24.33 -16.74 -5.30
CA LEU A 197 -23.47 -15.56 -5.10
C LEU A 197 -24.10 -14.34 -5.72
N THR A 198 -24.37 -13.30 -4.93
CA THR A 198 -24.82 -12.00 -5.43
C THR A 198 -23.68 -10.99 -5.33
N LEU A 199 -23.08 -10.63 -6.48
CA LEU A 199 -22.04 -9.61 -6.56
C LEU A 199 -22.69 -8.24 -6.79
N ILE A 200 -22.55 -7.35 -5.82
CA ILE A 200 -23.05 -5.97 -5.88
C ILE A 200 -21.88 -5.04 -6.17
N GLN A 201 -21.86 -4.51 -7.40
CA GLN A 201 -20.80 -3.61 -7.87
C GLN A 201 -21.38 -2.29 -8.40
N ARG A 202 -21.06 -1.17 -7.74
CA ARG A 202 -21.43 0.15 -8.28
C ARG A 202 -20.71 0.46 -9.59
N THR A 203 -19.42 0.15 -9.64
CA THR A 203 -18.56 0.43 -10.80
C THR A 203 -17.72 -0.80 -11.07
N PRO A 204 -17.86 -1.45 -12.24
CA PRO A 204 -16.99 -2.57 -12.59
C PRO A 204 -15.55 -2.09 -12.82
N GLN A 205 -14.60 -3.00 -12.67
CA GLN A 205 -13.17 -2.71 -12.84
C GLN A 205 -12.65 -3.28 -14.16
N TRP A 206 -11.59 -2.66 -14.70
CA TRP A 206 -10.85 -3.24 -15.82
C TRP A 206 -9.99 -4.40 -15.32
N VAL A 207 -10.33 -5.62 -15.77
CA VAL A 207 -9.59 -6.85 -15.45
C VAL A 207 -8.92 -7.41 -16.71
N LEU A 208 -7.59 -7.42 -16.71
CA LEU A 208 -6.76 -7.99 -17.76
C LEU A 208 -6.47 -9.48 -17.49
N PRO A 209 -6.10 -10.25 -18.52
CA PRO A 209 -5.54 -11.58 -18.33
C PRO A 209 -4.29 -11.53 -17.45
N LYS A 210 -4.13 -12.55 -16.60
CA LYS A 210 -2.97 -12.70 -15.70
C LYS A 210 -2.02 -13.75 -16.28
N MET A 211 -0.76 -13.38 -16.52
CA MET A 211 0.27 -14.31 -16.99
C MET A 211 0.85 -15.17 -15.84
N ASP A 212 -0.03 -15.82 -15.08
CA ASP A 212 0.37 -16.64 -13.94
C ASP A 212 0.64 -18.10 -14.33
N GLN A 213 1.74 -18.65 -13.82
CA GLN A 213 2.15 -20.03 -14.04
C GLN A 213 3.04 -20.51 -12.89
N SER A 214 3.02 -21.81 -12.62
CA SER A 214 3.99 -22.43 -11.71
C SER A 214 5.40 -22.25 -12.26
N LEU A 215 6.34 -21.88 -11.39
CA LEU A 215 7.75 -21.81 -11.75
C LEU A 215 8.31 -23.24 -11.77
N PRO A 216 8.84 -23.72 -12.91
CA PRO A 216 9.38 -25.07 -12.98
C PRO A 216 10.54 -25.26 -11.99
N LYS A 217 10.64 -26.45 -11.37
CA LYS A 217 11.75 -26.78 -10.45
C LYS A 217 13.12 -26.56 -11.09
N ALA A 218 13.26 -26.84 -12.38
CA ALA A 218 14.50 -26.58 -13.13
C ALA A 218 14.87 -25.08 -13.15
N ALA A 219 13.89 -24.18 -13.28
CA ALA A 219 14.14 -22.74 -13.21
C ALA A 219 14.56 -22.30 -11.80
N GLN A 220 13.91 -22.83 -10.76
CA GLN A 220 14.32 -22.55 -9.36
C GLN A 220 15.74 -23.05 -9.07
N LEU A 221 16.10 -24.25 -9.55
CA LEU A 221 17.45 -24.79 -9.43
C LEU A 221 18.48 -23.95 -10.20
N LEU A 222 18.14 -23.47 -11.39
CA LEU A 222 18.97 -22.56 -12.17
C LEU A 222 19.18 -21.22 -11.44
N PHE A 223 18.13 -20.65 -10.84
CA PHE A 223 18.24 -19.43 -10.04
C PHE A 223 19.16 -19.62 -8.83
N LYS A 224 19.16 -20.79 -8.19
CA LYS A 224 20.09 -21.12 -7.09
C LYS A 224 21.52 -21.30 -7.57
N ALA A 225 21.72 -22.06 -8.64
CA ALA A 225 23.03 -22.39 -9.16
C ALA A 225 23.72 -21.19 -9.83
N LEU A 226 22.94 -20.35 -10.51
CA LEU A 226 23.42 -19.20 -11.26
C LEU A 226 22.56 -17.95 -10.99
N PRO A 227 22.75 -17.24 -9.85
CA PRO A 227 21.89 -16.14 -9.41
C PRO A 227 21.72 -14.97 -10.40
N ILE A 228 22.65 -14.81 -11.35
CA ILE A 228 22.52 -13.81 -12.42
C ILE A 228 21.29 -14.06 -13.29
N THR A 229 20.87 -15.32 -13.48
CA THR A 229 19.65 -15.65 -14.25
C THR A 229 18.40 -15.09 -13.58
N GLN A 230 18.29 -15.20 -12.25
CA GLN A 230 17.21 -14.60 -11.49
C GLN A 230 17.22 -13.06 -11.56
N ARG A 231 18.41 -12.45 -11.48
CA ARG A 231 18.57 -11.00 -11.62
C ARG A 231 18.13 -10.52 -13.01
N LEU A 232 18.51 -11.22 -14.08
CA LEU A 232 18.07 -10.91 -15.43
C LEU A 232 16.54 -10.99 -15.54
N THR A 233 15.91 -12.04 -15.00
CA THR A 233 14.44 -12.15 -14.95
C THR A 233 13.82 -10.96 -14.21
N ARG A 234 14.36 -10.56 -13.05
CA ARG A 234 13.90 -9.38 -12.31
C ARG A 234 14.01 -8.11 -13.15
N TYR A 235 15.13 -7.87 -13.83
CA TYR A 235 15.32 -6.69 -14.67
C TYR A 235 14.39 -6.67 -15.88
N SER A 236 14.14 -7.83 -16.50
CA SER A 236 13.15 -7.95 -17.59
C SER A 236 11.74 -7.60 -17.11
N VAL A 237 11.30 -8.16 -15.97
CA VAL A 237 10.00 -7.83 -15.37
C VAL A 237 9.91 -6.36 -14.99
N TYR A 238 10.97 -5.80 -14.41
CA TYR A 238 11.04 -4.38 -14.10
C TYR A 238 10.87 -3.51 -15.35
N GLY A 239 11.57 -3.81 -16.45
CA GLY A 239 11.43 -3.08 -17.71
C GLY A 239 10.01 -3.13 -18.28
N ILE A 240 9.31 -4.26 -18.16
CA ILE A 240 7.90 -4.39 -18.58
C ILE A 240 7.01 -3.45 -17.74
N PHE A 241 7.12 -3.48 -16.42
CA PHE A 241 6.30 -2.64 -15.54
C PHE A 241 6.62 -1.15 -15.70
N GLU A 242 7.88 -0.80 -15.93
CA GLU A 242 8.28 0.58 -16.17
C GLU A 242 7.75 1.11 -17.51
N SER A 243 7.74 0.27 -18.54
CA SER A 243 7.10 0.58 -19.83
C SER A 243 5.59 0.79 -19.66
N LEU A 244 4.92 -0.08 -18.90
CA LEU A 244 3.50 0.06 -18.59
C LEU A 244 3.20 1.35 -17.80
N ASN A 245 4.00 1.67 -16.78
CA ASN A 245 3.84 2.89 -16.00
C ASN A 245 3.99 4.15 -16.90
N SER A 246 5.03 4.17 -17.75
CA SER A 246 5.25 5.24 -18.72
C SER A 246 4.10 5.35 -19.73
N SER A 247 3.48 4.23 -20.13
CA SER A 247 2.38 4.22 -21.10
C SER A 247 1.11 4.94 -20.62
N MET A 248 0.95 5.18 -19.32
CA MET A 248 -0.19 5.89 -18.75
C MET A 248 -0.26 7.38 -19.15
N HIS A 249 0.83 7.90 -19.74
CA HIS A 249 0.91 9.23 -20.35
C HIS A 249 0.57 9.24 -21.85
N HIS A 250 0.24 8.09 -22.44
CA HIS A 250 0.07 7.93 -23.89
C HIS A 250 -1.33 7.41 -24.25
N PRO A 251 -2.29 8.29 -24.57
CA PRO A 251 -3.68 7.92 -24.85
C PRO A 251 -3.87 6.85 -25.93
N LYS A 252 -2.99 6.78 -26.93
CA LYS A 252 -3.04 5.76 -28.00
C LYS A 252 -2.78 4.34 -27.46
N LEU A 253 -1.81 4.19 -26.55
CA LEU A 253 -1.49 2.90 -25.94
C LEU A 253 -2.60 2.44 -25.01
N ILE A 254 -3.15 3.37 -24.21
CA ILE A 254 -4.30 3.12 -23.33
C ILE A 254 -5.49 2.53 -24.11
N LYS A 255 -5.82 3.08 -25.27
CA LYS A 255 -6.88 2.55 -26.14
C LYS A 255 -6.62 1.13 -26.63
N GLN A 256 -5.35 0.74 -26.85
CA GLN A 256 -5.01 -0.63 -27.24
C GLN A 256 -5.20 -1.60 -26.07
N ILE A 257 -4.76 -1.22 -24.86
CA ILE A 257 -4.97 -2.00 -23.64
C ILE A 257 -6.47 -2.18 -23.37
N GLU A 258 -7.28 -1.14 -23.58
CA GLU A 258 -8.74 -1.23 -23.41
C GLU A 258 -9.38 -2.24 -24.38
N ARG A 259 -8.89 -2.34 -25.62
CA ARG A 259 -9.37 -3.37 -26.57
C ARG A 259 -9.07 -4.77 -26.07
N VAL A 260 -7.88 -5.01 -25.51
CA VAL A 260 -7.51 -6.29 -24.89
C VAL A 260 -8.42 -6.59 -23.70
N ALA A 261 -8.71 -5.59 -22.86
CA ALA A 261 -9.63 -5.75 -21.72
C ALA A 261 -11.05 -6.10 -22.16
N LYS A 262 -11.60 -5.42 -23.17
CA LYS A 262 -12.91 -5.74 -23.77
C LYS A 262 -12.94 -7.13 -24.39
N LEU A 263 -11.85 -7.55 -25.04
CA LEU A 263 -11.73 -8.91 -25.57
C LEU A 263 -11.74 -9.95 -24.44
N ASN A 264 -11.02 -9.69 -23.33
CA ASN A 264 -11.02 -10.56 -22.15
C ASN A 264 -12.44 -10.76 -21.59
N ILE A 265 -13.21 -9.68 -21.44
CA ILE A 265 -14.63 -9.74 -21.04
C ILE A 265 -15.43 -10.61 -22.02
N ARG A 266 -15.29 -10.36 -23.32
CA ARG A 266 -16.02 -11.09 -24.37
C ARG A 266 -15.68 -12.58 -24.43
N LEU A 267 -14.44 -12.94 -24.12
CA LEU A 267 -14.01 -14.34 -24.10
C LEU A 267 -14.55 -15.06 -22.86
N GLY A 268 -14.45 -14.43 -21.68
CA GLY A 268 -14.89 -15.00 -20.40
C GLY A 268 -16.40 -15.02 -20.19
N VAL A 269 -17.14 -14.07 -20.78
CA VAL A 269 -18.61 -13.95 -20.63
C VAL A 269 -19.29 -13.96 -21.99
N LYS A 270 -20.16 -14.96 -22.22
CA LYS A 270 -20.91 -15.08 -23.48
C LYS A 270 -22.21 -14.27 -23.50
N ASP A 271 -22.89 -14.18 -22.35
CA ASP A 271 -24.12 -13.40 -22.20
C ASP A 271 -23.87 -11.90 -22.45
N ALA A 272 -24.60 -11.33 -23.41
CA ALA A 272 -24.49 -9.92 -23.76
C ALA A 272 -24.93 -8.98 -22.63
N ALA A 273 -26.01 -9.32 -21.91
CA ALA A 273 -26.54 -8.48 -20.83
C ALA A 273 -25.55 -8.43 -19.65
N LEU A 274 -24.95 -9.58 -19.29
CA LEU A 274 -23.90 -9.60 -18.27
C LEU A 274 -22.65 -8.82 -18.71
N ARG A 275 -22.24 -8.89 -19.98
CA ARG A 275 -21.10 -8.08 -20.46
C ARG A 275 -21.31 -6.59 -20.28
N GLU A 276 -22.51 -6.08 -20.55
CA GLU A 276 -22.83 -4.66 -20.34
C GLU A 276 -22.68 -4.25 -18.87
N LYS A 277 -23.02 -5.14 -17.93
CA LYS A 277 -22.81 -4.90 -16.50
C LYS A 277 -21.32 -4.87 -16.11
N LEU A 278 -20.46 -5.52 -16.88
CA LEU A 278 -19.03 -5.70 -16.59
C LEU A 278 -18.11 -4.68 -17.28
N ILE A 279 -18.58 -3.98 -18.32
CA ILE A 279 -17.77 -2.98 -19.03
C ILE A 279 -17.74 -1.66 -18.23
N PRO A 280 -16.57 -1.21 -17.76
CA PRO A 280 -16.44 0.09 -17.09
C PRO A 280 -16.76 1.27 -18.01
N ASN A 281 -17.25 2.35 -17.40
CA ASN A 281 -17.57 3.62 -18.07
C ASN A 281 -16.44 4.66 -17.96
N PHE A 282 -15.24 4.23 -17.57
CA PHE A 282 -14.08 5.08 -17.39
C PHE A 282 -12.87 4.50 -18.14
N THR A 283 -11.88 5.32 -18.44
CA THR A 283 -10.69 4.93 -19.21
C THR A 283 -9.80 3.99 -18.41
N ILE A 284 -9.28 2.94 -19.05
CA ILE A 284 -8.33 2.02 -18.39
C ILE A 284 -7.09 2.76 -17.89
N GLY A 285 -6.65 2.44 -16.67
CA GLY A 285 -5.57 3.16 -15.98
C GLY A 285 -6.03 4.28 -15.04
N CYS A 286 -7.27 4.78 -15.16
CA CYS A 286 -7.81 5.77 -14.21
C CYS A 286 -7.90 5.21 -12.77
N LYS A 287 -8.15 3.90 -12.66
CA LYS A 287 -7.97 3.11 -11.43
C LYS A 287 -6.87 2.08 -11.66
N ARG A 288 -6.34 1.52 -10.57
CA ARG A 288 -5.40 0.38 -10.63
C ARG A 288 -5.99 -0.72 -11.52
N VAL A 289 -5.26 -1.09 -12.57
CA VAL A 289 -5.66 -2.16 -13.48
C VAL A 289 -5.47 -3.51 -12.78
N LEU A 290 -6.50 -4.35 -12.81
CA LEU A 290 -6.52 -5.62 -12.10
C LEU A 290 -6.22 -6.76 -13.07
N GLN A 291 -5.74 -7.90 -12.55
CA GLN A 291 -5.39 -9.06 -13.37
C GLN A 291 -5.99 -10.33 -12.79
N SER A 292 -6.74 -11.08 -13.59
CA SER A 292 -7.29 -12.38 -13.21
C SER A 292 -7.71 -13.19 -14.43
N ASN A 293 -7.45 -14.50 -14.37
CA ASN A 293 -7.95 -15.46 -15.37
C ASN A 293 -9.28 -16.08 -14.95
N ASN A 294 -9.64 -16.01 -13.67
CA ASN A 294 -10.76 -16.74 -13.10
C ASN A 294 -11.98 -15.85 -12.81
N TRP A 295 -11.80 -14.52 -12.82
CA TRP A 295 -12.86 -13.56 -12.51
C TRP A 295 -14.06 -13.68 -13.43
N TYR A 296 -13.88 -13.42 -14.72
CA TYR A 296 -15.00 -13.46 -15.67
C TYR A 296 -15.63 -14.86 -15.82
N PRO A 297 -14.86 -15.97 -15.86
CA PRO A 297 -15.45 -17.31 -15.84
C PRO A 297 -16.30 -17.60 -14.60
N ALA A 298 -15.89 -17.12 -13.42
CA ALA A 298 -16.67 -17.27 -12.20
C ALA A 298 -17.97 -16.48 -12.25
N LEU A 299 -17.94 -15.24 -12.74
CA LEU A 299 -19.15 -14.41 -12.89
C LEU A 299 -20.13 -14.93 -13.93
N ALA A 300 -19.67 -15.72 -14.90
CA ALA A 300 -20.51 -16.33 -15.93
C ALA A 300 -21.23 -17.60 -15.46
N GLN A 301 -20.98 -18.09 -14.24
CA GLN A 301 -21.63 -19.29 -13.72
C GLN A 301 -23.10 -19.00 -13.34
N SER A 302 -23.95 -20.01 -13.47
CA SER A 302 -25.40 -19.90 -13.26
C SER A 302 -25.80 -19.55 -11.83
N ASN A 303 -24.96 -19.89 -10.85
CA ASN A 303 -25.19 -19.54 -9.44
C ASN A 303 -24.73 -18.10 -9.09
N VAL A 304 -24.30 -17.29 -10.05
CA VAL A 304 -23.85 -15.91 -9.81
C VAL A 304 -24.80 -14.89 -10.40
N ASP A 305 -25.27 -13.96 -9.57
CA ASP A 305 -25.98 -12.76 -10.01
C ASP A 305 -25.07 -11.54 -9.86
N VAL A 306 -24.91 -10.79 -10.95
CA VAL A 306 -24.15 -9.53 -10.94
C VAL A 306 -25.12 -8.37 -11.02
N LEU A 307 -25.04 -7.50 -10.01
CA LEU A 307 -25.81 -6.26 -9.94
C LEU A 307 -24.89 -5.06 -10.17
N ARG A 308 -25.30 -4.14 -11.05
CA ARG A 308 -24.56 -2.90 -11.36
C ARG A 308 -25.19 -1.70 -10.64
N CYS A 309 -25.24 -1.78 -9.31
CA CYS A 309 -25.89 -0.78 -8.45
C CYS A 309 -25.25 -0.78 -7.05
N GLY A 310 -25.79 0.05 -6.15
CA GLY A 310 -25.40 0.08 -4.73
C GLY A 310 -26.29 -0.80 -3.87
N VAL A 311 -25.98 -0.85 -2.57
CA VAL A 311 -26.87 -1.40 -1.54
C VAL A 311 -27.62 -0.24 -0.90
N GLN A 312 -28.94 -0.35 -0.79
CA GLN A 312 -29.79 0.65 -0.14
C GLN A 312 -29.90 0.39 1.36
N GLU A 313 -30.33 -0.82 1.74
CA GLU A 313 -30.48 -1.22 3.13
C GLU A 313 -30.50 -2.75 3.26
N ALA A 314 -30.33 -3.24 4.49
CA ALA A 314 -30.58 -4.62 4.88
C ALA A 314 -31.85 -4.66 5.75
N ARG A 315 -32.74 -5.62 5.49
CA ARG A 315 -33.94 -5.89 6.30
C ARG A 315 -33.90 -7.34 6.76
N GLY A 316 -33.50 -7.57 8.01
CA GLY A 316 -33.22 -8.93 8.49
C GLY A 316 -32.09 -9.55 7.65
N ASN A 317 -32.34 -10.69 7.01
CA ASN A 317 -31.37 -11.36 6.12
C ASN A 317 -31.53 -10.99 4.63
N THR A 318 -32.41 -10.06 4.30
CA THR A 318 -32.64 -9.63 2.92
C THR A 318 -31.89 -8.33 2.63
N LEU A 319 -31.00 -8.35 1.64
CA LEU A 319 -30.39 -7.15 1.09
C LEU A 319 -31.27 -6.54 0.02
N ILE A 320 -31.46 -5.23 0.12
CA ILE A 320 -32.18 -4.43 -0.88
C ILE A 320 -31.15 -3.61 -1.64
N ALA A 321 -31.00 -3.91 -2.92
CA ALA A 321 -30.15 -3.16 -3.83
C ALA A 321 -30.83 -1.85 -4.26
N SER A 322 -30.05 -0.87 -4.72
CA SER A 322 -30.59 0.44 -5.12
C SER A 322 -31.48 0.39 -6.38
N ASP A 323 -31.47 -0.71 -7.12
CA ASP A 323 -32.40 -0.96 -8.23
C ASP A 323 -33.74 -1.60 -7.77
N GLY A 324 -33.92 -1.77 -6.45
CA GLY A 324 -35.11 -2.37 -5.84
C GLY A 324 -35.08 -3.90 -5.78
N SER A 325 -34.07 -4.57 -6.37
CA SER A 325 -33.94 -6.01 -6.27
C SER A 325 -33.64 -6.46 -4.84
N GLN A 326 -34.21 -7.61 -4.46
CA GLN A 326 -34.12 -8.15 -3.10
C GLN A 326 -33.42 -9.51 -3.13
N HIS A 327 -32.47 -9.70 -2.22
CA HIS A 327 -31.62 -10.89 -2.17
C HIS A 327 -31.53 -11.36 -0.73
N GLU A 328 -32.14 -12.52 -0.43
CA GLU A 328 -31.94 -13.18 0.85
C GLU A 328 -30.55 -13.82 0.89
N VAL A 329 -29.77 -13.52 1.92
CA VAL A 329 -28.39 -13.98 2.07
C VAL A 329 -28.07 -14.42 3.49
N ASP A 330 -27.22 -15.43 3.60
CA ASP A 330 -26.71 -16.00 4.86
C ASP A 330 -25.40 -15.34 5.29
N ALA A 331 -24.67 -14.74 4.34
CA ALA A 331 -23.43 -14.04 4.61
C ALA A 331 -23.20 -12.84 3.68
N ILE A 332 -22.52 -11.83 4.20
CA ILE A 332 -22.09 -10.61 3.50
C ILE A 332 -20.57 -10.49 3.63
N ILE A 333 -19.89 -10.36 2.50
CA ILE A 333 -18.44 -10.17 2.44
C ILE A 333 -18.14 -8.81 1.78
N PHE A 334 -17.44 -7.94 2.50
CA PHE A 334 -17.03 -6.64 1.96
C PHE A 334 -15.69 -6.76 1.22
N GLY A 335 -15.75 -6.51 -0.09
CA GLY A 335 -14.62 -6.27 -0.99
C GLY A 335 -14.47 -4.78 -1.30
N THR A 336 -14.68 -3.93 -0.29
CA THR A 336 -14.82 -2.47 -0.40
C THR A 336 -13.51 -1.69 -0.26
N GLY A 337 -12.41 -2.36 0.06
CA GLY A 337 -11.07 -1.78 0.04
C GLY A 337 -10.69 -1.07 1.33
N PHE A 338 -9.80 -0.08 1.22
CA PHE A 338 -9.18 0.62 2.35
C PHE A 338 -9.24 2.13 2.12
N GLU A 339 -9.14 2.91 3.19
CA GLU A 339 -8.96 4.36 3.11
C GLU A 339 -7.49 4.66 2.76
N ILE A 340 -7.28 5.43 1.69
CA ILE A 340 -5.94 5.72 1.14
C ILE A 340 -5.77 7.23 0.93
N SER A 341 -6.83 7.92 0.49
CA SER A 341 -6.78 9.34 0.18
C SER A 341 -6.62 10.21 1.41
N ASN A 342 -7.13 9.74 2.56
CA ASN A 342 -6.80 10.28 3.87
C ASN A 342 -5.96 9.26 4.67
N PRO A 343 -4.61 9.32 4.61
CA PRO A 343 -3.76 8.33 5.24
C PRO A 343 -4.05 8.21 6.75
N PRO A 344 -4.32 7.02 7.31
CA PRO A 344 -4.62 6.86 8.73
C PRO A 344 -3.58 7.46 9.68
N VAL A 345 -2.31 7.41 9.26
CA VAL A 345 -1.18 7.99 9.99
C VAL A 345 -1.33 9.50 10.22
N ALA A 346 -2.12 10.20 9.39
CA ALA A 346 -2.35 11.65 9.50
C ALA A 346 -2.91 12.06 10.87
N LYS A 347 -3.76 11.22 11.45
CA LYS A 347 -4.40 11.46 12.75
C LYS A 347 -3.48 11.17 13.93
N GLN A 348 -2.41 10.41 13.71
CA GLN A 348 -1.52 9.92 14.75
C GLN A 348 -0.24 10.77 14.88
N ILE A 349 0.15 11.50 13.83
CA ILE A 349 1.33 12.37 13.85
C ILE A 349 0.91 13.78 14.26
N ARG A 350 1.52 14.33 15.31
CA ARG A 350 1.45 15.75 15.66
C ARG A 350 2.74 16.46 15.26
N ASN A 351 2.60 17.52 14.49
CA ASN A 351 3.69 18.37 14.06
C ASN A 351 4.23 19.23 15.24
N LYS A 352 5.28 20.02 14.99
CA LYS A 352 5.91 20.89 15.99
C LYS A 352 4.98 21.98 16.56
N ASP A 353 3.89 22.29 15.88
CA ASP A 353 2.87 23.24 16.33
C ASP A 353 1.73 22.56 17.12
N GLY A 354 1.85 21.26 17.40
CA GLY A 354 0.86 20.46 18.13
C GLY A 354 -0.36 20.01 17.31
N LYS A 355 -0.40 20.36 16.02
CA LYS A 355 -1.50 19.99 15.10
C LYS A 355 -1.27 18.59 14.54
N THR A 356 -2.34 17.83 14.40
CA THR A 356 -2.31 16.56 13.66
C THR A 356 -2.06 16.82 12.17
N MET A 357 -1.45 15.87 11.48
CA MET A 357 -1.28 15.99 10.03
C MET A 357 -2.61 15.95 9.27
N ASP A 358 -3.67 15.37 9.85
CA ASP A 358 -5.04 15.45 9.31
C ASP A 358 -5.56 16.90 9.31
N GLU A 359 -5.33 17.65 10.39
CA GLU A 359 -5.66 19.08 10.49
C GLU A 359 -4.81 19.95 9.56
N VAL A 360 -3.54 19.58 9.33
CA VAL A 360 -2.63 20.30 8.42
C VAL A 360 -3.01 20.05 6.96
N TRP A 361 -3.31 18.81 6.60
CA TRP A 361 -3.60 18.43 5.22
C TRP A 361 -5.01 18.77 4.77
N GLN A 362 -5.99 18.80 5.69
CA GLN A 362 -7.39 19.17 5.39
C GLN A 362 -7.95 18.42 4.18
N GLY A 363 -7.69 17.11 4.12
CA GLY A 363 -8.12 16.24 3.02
C GLY A 363 -7.25 16.29 1.77
N SER A 364 -6.17 17.08 1.71
CA SER A 364 -5.18 17.06 0.62
C SER A 364 -3.77 16.84 1.14
N ALA A 365 -3.44 15.57 1.34
CA ALA A 365 -2.14 15.17 1.86
C ALA A 365 -0.99 15.59 0.94
N LYS A 366 0.08 16.12 1.54
CA LYS A 366 1.28 16.61 0.85
C LYS A 366 2.53 16.05 1.53
N GLY A 367 3.50 15.65 0.72
CA GLY A 367 4.80 15.18 1.20
C GLY A 367 5.90 15.44 0.18
N TYR A 368 7.09 15.81 0.67
CA TYR A 368 8.29 15.97 -0.16
C TYR A 368 8.86 14.60 -0.48
N LEU A 369 8.95 14.28 -1.77
CA LEU A 369 9.31 12.95 -2.29
C LEU A 369 8.52 11.81 -1.61
N GLY A 370 7.28 12.12 -1.20
CA GLY A 370 6.41 11.28 -0.38
C GLY A 370 7.02 10.66 0.86
N THR A 371 8.11 11.23 1.36
CA THR A 371 8.91 10.67 2.46
C THR A 371 8.99 11.64 3.64
N VAL A 372 9.01 12.95 3.39
CA VAL A 372 9.06 13.98 4.46
C VAL A 372 7.79 14.82 4.44
N VAL A 373 7.30 15.18 5.62
CA VAL A 373 6.05 15.95 5.79
C VAL A 373 6.31 17.26 6.54
N GLU A 374 5.49 18.27 6.28
CA GLU A 374 5.68 19.62 6.81
C GLU A 374 5.60 19.67 8.34
N GLY A 375 6.42 20.52 8.96
CA GLY A 375 6.36 20.78 10.39
C GLY A 375 6.70 19.58 11.28
N CYS A 376 7.24 18.48 10.71
CA CYS A 376 7.58 17.27 11.46
C CYS A 376 9.10 17.01 11.36
N PRO A 377 9.93 17.72 12.17
CA PRO A 377 11.37 17.51 12.17
C PRO A 377 11.71 16.04 12.46
N ASN A 378 12.73 15.50 11.80
CA ASN A 378 13.22 14.13 12.03
C ASN A 378 12.19 12.99 11.83
N ALA A 379 11.03 13.26 11.23
CA ALA A 379 10.05 12.24 10.89
C ALA A 379 10.06 11.91 9.40
N PHE A 380 9.93 10.63 9.10
CA PHE A 380 9.81 10.11 7.74
C PHE A 380 8.56 9.23 7.63
N VAL A 381 7.83 9.34 6.53
CA VAL A 381 6.64 8.55 6.23
C VAL A 381 6.91 7.65 5.03
N MET A 382 6.86 6.34 5.25
CA MET A 382 6.95 5.35 4.17
C MET A 382 5.58 5.21 3.51
N PHE A 383 5.55 5.15 2.17
CA PHE A 383 4.31 5.28 1.39
C PHE A 383 3.48 6.51 1.77
N GLY A 384 4.16 7.65 1.95
CA GLY A 384 3.48 8.92 2.16
C GLY A 384 2.79 9.44 0.89
N PRO A 385 2.30 10.69 0.93
CA PRO A 385 1.58 11.30 -0.19
C PRO A 385 2.45 11.37 -1.46
N ASN A 386 1.83 11.37 -2.64
CA ASN A 386 2.48 11.59 -3.94
C ASN A 386 3.57 10.58 -4.36
N ILE A 387 3.59 9.36 -3.81
CA ILE A 387 4.65 8.37 -4.09
C ILE A 387 4.17 7.06 -4.71
N ALA A 388 2.86 6.80 -4.72
CA ALA A 388 2.35 5.53 -5.19
C ALA A 388 2.53 5.39 -6.71
N VAL A 389 2.94 4.20 -7.16
CA VAL A 389 3.06 3.85 -8.58
C VAL A 389 2.29 2.58 -8.89
N SER A 390 2.02 2.34 -10.18
CA SER A 390 1.40 1.10 -10.66
C SER A 390 2.42 -0.06 -10.81
N SER A 391 3.57 0.03 -10.12
CA SER A 391 4.66 -0.95 -10.13
C SER A 391 4.79 -1.67 -8.78
N SER A 392 5.98 -2.14 -8.43
CA SER A 392 6.25 -2.85 -7.18
C SER A 392 6.41 -1.91 -5.97
N ALA A 393 5.70 -2.23 -4.89
CA ALA A 393 5.85 -1.60 -3.57
C ALA A 393 7.31 -1.63 -3.08
N LEU A 394 8.06 -2.69 -3.41
CA LEU A 394 9.46 -2.85 -2.99
C LEU A 394 10.38 -1.79 -3.61
N ILE A 395 10.05 -1.27 -4.79
CA ILE A 395 10.83 -0.20 -5.44
C ILE A 395 10.68 1.10 -4.65
N ILE A 396 9.45 1.44 -4.25
CA ILE A 396 9.16 2.61 -3.41
C ILE A 396 9.90 2.46 -2.07
N ILE A 397 9.74 1.31 -1.40
CA ILE A 397 10.37 1.05 -0.10
C ILE A 397 11.88 1.25 -0.18
N GLU A 398 12.55 0.60 -1.11
CA GLU A 398 14.01 0.68 -1.19
C GLU A 398 14.50 2.08 -1.57
N ALA A 399 13.76 2.82 -2.40
CA ALA A 399 14.08 4.21 -2.72
C ALA A 399 13.94 5.10 -1.48
N GLN A 400 12.82 5.04 -0.77
CA GLN A 400 12.62 5.83 0.45
C GLN A 400 13.64 5.47 1.54
N LEU A 401 13.98 4.17 1.70
CA LEU A 401 15.00 3.74 2.65
C LEU A 401 16.39 4.28 2.30
N ALA A 402 16.75 4.37 1.02
CA ALA A 402 18.01 4.98 0.61
C ALA A 402 18.05 6.46 1.03
N TYR A 403 16.98 7.20 0.79
CA TYR A 403 16.85 8.60 1.17
C TYR A 403 16.95 8.82 2.68
N ILE A 404 16.17 8.04 3.44
CA ILE A 404 16.13 8.13 4.91
C ILE A 404 17.50 7.79 5.48
N LEU A 405 18.13 6.72 4.99
CA LEU A 405 19.43 6.30 5.50
C LEU A 405 20.50 7.36 5.27
N ASP A 406 20.55 7.95 4.08
CA ASP A 406 21.48 9.03 3.76
C ASP A 406 21.22 10.27 4.63
N ALA A 407 19.95 10.65 4.88
CA ALA A 407 19.60 11.74 5.80
C ALA A 407 20.11 11.47 7.23
N LEU A 408 19.89 10.27 7.76
CA LEU A 408 20.35 9.88 9.10
C LEU A 408 21.88 9.83 9.21
N GLN A 409 22.56 9.31 8.19
CA GLN A 409 24.02 9.28 8.14
C GLN A 409 24.63 10.67 8.08
N LYS A 410 24.07 11.56 7.25
CA LYS A 410 24.47 12.98 7.20
C LYS A 410 24.22 13.69 8.52
N ALA A 411 23.07 13.44 9.15
CA ALA A 411 22.76 14.00 10.46
C ALA A 411 23.78 13.58 11.54
N LYS A 412 24.17 12.31 11.53
CA LYS A 412 25.21 11.78 12.43
C LYS A 412 26.59 12.36 12.12
N ALA A 413 26.97 12.43 10.85
CA ALA A 413 28.30 12.89 10.43
C ALA A 413 28.52 14.39 10.66
N GLN A 414 27.46 15.21 10.57
CA GLN A 414 27.53 16.67 10.68
C GLN A 414 26.96 17.20 12.01
N ASP A 415 26.67 16.33 12.98
CA ASP A 415 26.12 16.68 14.29
C ASP A 415 24.81 17.51 14.23
N ILE A 416 23.98 17.20 13.22
CA ILE A 416 22.70 17.89 12.98
C ILE A 416 21.64 17.29 13.92
N SER A 417 21.19 18.05 14.90
CA SER A 417 20.10 17.68 15.81
C SER A 417 18.74 17.50 15.12
N THR A 418 18.37 18.42 14.21
CA THR A 418 17.07 18.40 13.53
C THR A 418 17.20 18.62 12.03
N ILE A 419 16.41 17.88 11.26
CA ILE A 419 16.22 18.02 9.83
C ILE A 419 14.73 18.29 9.61
N GLU A 420 14.39 19.50 9.16
CA GLU A 420 13.01 19.90 8.84
C GLU A 420 12.94 20.47 7.43
N ILE A 421 12.02 19.99 6.59
CA ILE A 421 11.90 20.48 5.20
C ILE A 421 11.48 21.95 5.19
N ARG A 422 12.06 22.76 4.30
CA ARG A 422 11.56 24.14 4.14
C ARG A 422 10.19 24.15 3.45
N SER A 423 9.26 24.97 3.96
CA SER A 423 7.90 25.07 3.42
C SER A 423 7.85 25.51 1.96
N ASP A 424 8.74 26.40 1.51
CA ASP A 424 8.83 26.85 0.11
C ASP A 424 9.22 25.70 -0.83
N ILE A 425 10.17 24.85 -0.41
CA ILE A 425 10.60 23.68 -1.19
C ILE A 425 9.48 22.65 -1.27
N LEU A 426 8.80 22.38 -0.15
CA LEU A 426 7.67 21.46 -0.14
C LEU A 426 6.53 21.96 -1.04
N ALA A 427 6.20 23.25 -0.98
CA ALA A 427 5.15 23.86 -1.81
C ALA A 427 5.50 23.74 -3.30
N ASN A 428 6.70 24.18 -3.69
CA ASN A 428 7.17 24.11 -5.08
C ASN A 428 7.16 22.67 -5.62
N TYR A 429 7.63 21.71 -4.82
CA TYR A 429 7.59 20.30 -5.20
C TYR A 429 6.16 19.78 -5.41
N ASN A 430 5.21 20.16 -4.54
CA ASN A 430 3.83 19.73 -4.71
C ASN A 430 3.18 20.35 -5.96
N ASP A 431 3.50 21.59 -6.30
CA ASP A 431 3.03 22.22 -7.53
C ASP A 431 3.62 21.56 -8.78
N GLU A 432 4.89 21.16 -8.73
CA GLU A 432 5.53 20.34 -9.77
C GLU A 432 4.77 19.01 -9.98
N VAL A 433 4.48 18.29 -8.89
CA VAL A 433 3.73 17.02 -8.92
C VAL A 433 2.34 17.23 -9.53
N GLN A 434 1.58 18.23 -9.09
CA GLN A 434 0.24 18.46 -9.62
C GLN A 434 0.25 18.86 -11.09
N THR A 435 1.23 19.66 -11.51
CA THR A 435 1.41 20.03 -12.91
C THR A 435 1.65 18.78 -13.76
N ALA A 436 2.50 17.86 -13.29
CA ALA A 436 2.79 16.61 -13.98
C ALA A 436 1.61 15.61 -13.98
N LEU A 437 0.72 15.67 -12.98
CA LEU A 437 -0.47 14.79 -12.90
C LEU A 437 -1.65 15.29 -13.76
N LYS A 438 -1.71 16.59 -14.07
CA LYS A 438 -2.87 17.26 -14.67
C LYS A 438 -3.43 16.53 -15.91
N ASP A 439 -2.57 16.19 -16.86
CA ASP A 439 -2.98 15.64 -18.16
C ASP A 439 -2.93 14.10 -18.21
N THR A 440 -2.67 13.46 -17.08
CA THR A 440 -2.57 12.00 -16.98
C THR A 440 -3.94 11.33 -17.01
N VAL A 441 -3.99 10.05 -17.36
CA VAL A 441 -5.23 9.25 -17.30
C VAL A 441 -5.78 9.13 -15.86
N TRP A 442 -4.93 9.29 -14.85
CA TRP A 442 -5.33 9.25 -13.44
C TRP A 442 -6.27 10.41 -13.07
N ASN A 443 -6.10 11.57 -13.71
CA ASN A 443 -6.93 12.75 -13.47
C ASN A 443 -8.02 12.93 -14.54
N THR A 444 -7.73 12.56 -15.79
CA THR A 444 -8.64 12.80 -16.94
C THR A 444 -9.47 11.57 -17.34
N GLY A 445 -9.24 10.42 -16.72
CA GLY A 445 -9.85 9.14 -17.12
C GLY A 445 -11.33 8.97 -16.75
N GLY A 446 -11.96 9.97 -16.12
CA GLY A 446 -13.40 9.99 -15.87
C GLY A 446 -13.89 9.02 -14.80
N CYS A 447 -13.03 8.64 -13.85
CA CYS A 447 -13.39 7.74 -12.75
C CYS A 447 -13.34 8.46 -11.39
N SER A 448 -14.14 7.96 -10.44
CA SER A 448 -13.92 8.23 -9.01
C SER A 448 -12.95 7.17 -8.46
N SER A 449 -11.69 7.54 -8.26
CA SER A 449 -10.61 6.70 -7.74
C SER A 449 -10.14 7.19 -6.37
N TYR A 450 -9.58 6.30 -5.55
CA TYR A 450 -8.91 6.68 -4.30
C TYR A 450 -7.61 7.47 -4.51
N PHE A 451 -7.20 7.70 -5.76
CA PHE A 451 -6.10 8.61 -6.08
C PHE A 451 -6.49 10.08 -5.89
N ILE A 452 -7.77 10.40 -6.11
CA ILE A 452 -8.31 11.76 -6.04
C ILE A 452 -8.92 11.96 -4.66
N ASP A 453 -8.45 13.00 -3.99
CA ASP A 453 -8.86 13.33 -2.63
C ASP A 453 -10.17 14.13 -2.58
N ALA A 454 -10.59 14.48 -1.36
CA ALA A 454 -11.85 15.19 -1.12
C ALA A 454 -11.89 16.58 -1.76
N ASN A 455 -10.73 17.18 -2.06
CA ASN A 455 -10.59 18.49 -2.69
C ASN A 455 -10.36 18.39 -4.20
N GLY A 456 -10.47 17.19 -4.78
CA GLY A 456 -10.29 16.96 -6.21
C GLY A 456 -8.83 16.94 -6.68
N ARG A 457 -7.85 16.87 -5.76
CA ARG A 457 -6.43 16.77 -6.10
C ARG A 457 -5.96 15.33 -6.08
N ASN A 458 -4.93 15.03 -6.86
CA ASN A 458 -4.28 13.72 -6.78
C ASN A 458 -3.15 13.80 -5.75
N SER A 459 -3.43 13.33 -4.54
CA SER A 459 -2.52 13.35 -3.40
C SER A 459 -1.76 12.04 -3.20
N THR A 460 -1.97 11.06 -4.09
CA THR A 460 -1.51 9.69 -3.90
C THR A 460 -0.38 9.31 -4.85
N LEU A 461 -0.48 9.68 -6.12
CA LEU A 461 0.37 9.11 -7.16
C LEU A 461 1.66 9.89 -7.42
N TRP A 462 2.70 9.14 -7.77
CA TRP A 462 3.92 9.65 -8.37
C TRP A 462 3.75 9.74 -9.90
N PRO A 463 3.84 10.94 -10.51
CA PRO A 463 3.56 11.10 -11.93
C PRO A 463 4.67 10.59 -12.86
N TRP A 464 5.90 10.47 -12.38
CA TRP A 464 7.06 10.16 -13.22
C TRP A 464 7.41 8.66 -13.24
N THR A 465 8.55 8.35 -13.83
CA THR A 465 9.13 7.00 -13.89
C THR A 465 9.63 6.54 -12.52
N THR A 466 9.73 5.23 -12.31
CA THR A 466 10.38 4.71 -11.10
C THR A 466 11.90 4.89 -11.14
N PHE A 467 12.48 5.08 -12.33
CA PHE A 467 13.85 5.58 -12.48
C PHE A 467 14.03 6.98 -11.86
N GLU A 468 13.14 7.92 -12.20
CA GLU A 468 13.17 9.27 -11.63
C GLU A 468 12.98 9.23 -10.11
N MET A 469 12.04 8.41 -9.62
CA MET A 469 11.83 8.19 -8.18
C MET A 469 13.12 7.77 -7.48
N ARG A 470 13.79 6.72 -8.00
CA ARG A 470 15.03 6.21 -7.41
C ARG A 470 16.17 7.22 -7.49
N SER A 471 16.22 8.03 -8.55
CA SER A 471 17.19 9.10 -8.71
C SER A 471 16.99 10.21 -7.67
N ARG A 472 15.78 10.75 -7.57
CA ARG A 472 15.45 11.82 -6.60
C ARG A 472 15.57 11.37 -5.15
N LEU A 473 15.28 10.10 -4.86
CA LEU A 473 15.42 9.52 -3.52
C LEU A 473 16.82 8.93 -3.23
N ALA A 474 17.79 9.03 -4.15
CA ALA A 474 19.11 8.44 -3.94
C ALA A 474 19.94 9.16 -2.85
N SER A 475 19.64 10.43 -2.57
CA SER A 475 20.40 11.27 -1.63
C SER A 475 19.52 12.40 -1.08
N CYS A 476 19.64 12.66 0.21
CA CYS A 476 19.04 13.77 0.92
C CYS A 476 19.88 15.05 0.70
N ASN A 477 19.36 15.99 -0.08
CA ASN A 477 19.99 17.30 -0.27
C ASN A 477 19.70 18.20 0.93
N LEU A 478 20.69 18.36 1.82
CA LEU A 478 20.53 19.16 3.05
C LEU A 478 20.18 20.64 2.81
N ASN A 479 20.43 21.18 1.60
CA ASN A 479 20.07 22.56 1.27
C ASN A 479 18.55 22.78 1.17
N ASP A 480 17.77 21.70 1.08
CA ASP A 480 16.31 21.74 1.04
C ASP A 480 15.69 21.84 2.44
N TYR A 481 16.54 21.77 3.49
CA TYR A 481 16.13 21.63 4.88
C TYR A 481 16.60 22.81 5.75
N GLN A 482 15.81 23.08 6.79
CA GLN A 482 16.23 23.84 7.96
C GLN A 482 16.92 22.88 8.93
N LEU A 483 18.14 23.22 9.32
CA LEU A 483 18.99 22.37 10.16
C LEU A 483 19.25 23.06 11.50
N SER A 484 19.16 22.30 12.58
CA SER A 484 19.71 22.70 13.90
C SER A 484 20.83 21.73 14.29
N PHE A 485 21.82 22.19 15.04
CA PHE A 485 23.01 21.39 15.41
C PHE A 485 23.04 21.12 16.93
N GLN A 486 23.57 19.98 17.37
CA GLN A 486 23.61 19.62 18.80
C GLN A 486 24.52 20.55 19.60
N ASN A 487 25.60 21.07 18.99
CA ASN A 487 26.50 22.05 19.59
C ASN A 487 26.58 23.34 18.77
N GLN A 488 26.03 24.45 19.29
CA GLN A 488 26.13 25.77 18.66
C GLN A 488 27.57 26.29 18.51
N ALA A 489 28.56 25.69 19.19
CA ALA A 489 29.97 26.07 19.11
C ALA A 489 30.67 25.67 17.78
N ALA A 490 30.15 24.69 17.04
CA ALA A 490 30.74 24.23 15.76
C ALA A 490 30.40 25.13 14.55
N ILE A 491 29.48 26.10 14.74
CA ILE A 491 28.98 26.99 13.68
C ILE A 491 30.08 27.89 13.10
N LYS A 492 31.19 28.13 13.82
CA LYS A 492 32.31 28.95 13.33
C LYS A 492 33.25 28.23 12.36
N THR A 493 33.20 26.91 12.24
CA THR A 493 34.14 26.16 11.38
C THR A 493 33.52 25.84 10.02
N ALA A 494 32.21 25.56 9.96
CA ALA A 494 31.53 25.27 8.69
C ALA A 494 31.36 26.50 7.77
N LYS A 495 31.23 27.71 8.34
CA LYS A 495 31.18 28.97 7.57
C LYS A 495 32.53 29.43 7.01
N LYS A 496 33.64 28.78 7.38
CA LYS A 496 34.99 29.11 6.89
C LYS A 496 35.50 28.19 5.78
N ALA A 497 34.75 27.15 5.43
CA ALA A 497 35.12 26.17 4.41
C ALA A 497 34.14 26.13 3.21
N SER A 498 33.17 27.06 3.16
CA SER A 498 32.24 27.27 2.05
C SER A 498 32.67 28.44 1.18
#